data_AF-A0A7W1T244-F1
#
_entry.id   AF-A0A7W1T244-F1
#
_cell.length_a   1.000
_cell.length_b   1.000
_cell.length_c   1.000
_cell.angle_alpha   90.00
_cell.angle_beta   90.00
_cell.angle_gamma   90.00
#
_symmetry.space_group_name_H-M   'P 1'
#
loop_
_entity.id
_entity.type
_entity.pdbx_description
1 polymer ?
#
loop_
_entity_poly.entity_id
_entity_poly.type
_entity_poly.pdbx_seq_one_letter_code
_entity_poly.pdbx_strand_id
1 'polypeptide(L)'
;LKIPYIRSVAQRIGRAEASADVWGTHYSEFEVDLKPNLSGAENELAQAAIRKALGQFAGVNFSLKTFLTERIEETLSGYQVPVVVNIYGYDLDALDREAQDVQRILSKVPGASGIQIQSPPGTPQVAIQLRPADVARWGFDPVSVLGAIRTAYRGETVGQVYEGNRVFGVSVILPPEDRKSMAAIKSLPLRSPSGNYVGLGQLATVYETSGRYIVLHGGARRVQTITCNVSGVPVDSFVQDARQRILSQVSLPPGSYVEFSGTAAAQAQSRRDLLIHSGLAGLGILMLLSIVMMNFRNLLLVLANIPFALVGGVLAVFATGGMLSLGPLVGFITLFGITLRNSIMMISHYEHLVSVEGMSWGLDAAIRGASERLAPILMTATVTGLGLLPLAIGSGAPGREIEGPMAIVILGGLITSTALNLLVLPTLALRYGRFEKIIPEM
;
A
#
# COMPACT_ATOMS: atom_id res chain seq x y z
N LEU A 1 26.42 13.03 -8.76
CA LEU A 1 25.00 12.62 -8.98
C LEU A 1 24.43 13.43 -10.15
N LYS A 2 23.82 12.78 -11.16
CA LYS A 2 23.28 13.48 -12.35
C LYS A 2 21.94 14.18 -12.10
N ILE A 3 21.21 13.79 -11.05
CA ILE A 3 19.92 14.39 -10.67
C ILE A 3 20.20 15.46 -9.60
N PRO A 4 19.80 16.74 -9.82
CA PRO A 4 20.21 17.85 -8.98
C PRO A 4 19.54 17.86 -7.59
N TYR A 5 18.43 17.13 -7.42
CA TYR A 5 17.65 17.05 -6.18
C TYR A 5 18.21 16.05 -5.16
N ILE A 6 19.15 15.19 -5.55
CA ILE A 6 19.66 14.10 -4.71
C ILE A 6 20.88 14.58 -3.91
N ARG A 7 20.90 14.30 -2.60
CA ARG A 7 22.03 14.56 -1.69
C ARG A 7 22.99 13.38 -1.67
N SER A 8 22.49 12.17 -1.45
CA SER A 8 23.28 10.94 -1.42
C SER A 8 22.48 9.74 -1.92
N VAL A 9 23.18 8.68 -2.29
CA VAL A 9 22.60 7.39 -2.65
C VAL A 9 23.43 6.30 -1.99
N ALA A 10 22.79 5.45 -1.20
CA ALA A 10 23.38 4.22 -0.70
C ALA A 10 22.70 3.03 -1.39
N GLN A 11 23.48 2.00 -1.69
CA GLN A 11 22.98 0.77 -2.29
C GLN A 11 23.30 -0.40 -1.37
N ARG A 12 22.30 -1.25 -1.16
CA ARG A 12 22.45 -2.53 -0.46
C ARG A 12 22.03 -3.65 -1.39
N ILE A 13 22.88 -4.67 -1.55
CA ILE A 13 22.61 -5.86 -2.36
C ILE A 13 22.54 -7.06 -1.41
N GLY A 14 21.47 -7.85 -1.51
CA GLY A 14 21.22 -8.96 -0.57
C GLY A 14 20.96 -8.48 0.85
N ARG A 15 21.59 -9.13 1.83
CA ARG A 15 21.35 -8.89 3.25
C ARG A 15 22.65 -8.63 4.00
N ALA A 16 22.56 -7.83 5.06
CA ALA A 16 23.62 -7.74 6.07
C ALA A 16 23.52 -8.93 7.06
N GLU A 17 24.64 -9.28 7.71
CA GLU A 17 24.70 -10.43 8.63
C GLU A 17 23.70 -10.35 9.79
N ALA A 18 23.43 -9.14 10.29
CA ALA A 18 22.50 -8.87 11.39
C ALA A 18 21.17 -8.23 10.93
N SER A 19 20.85 -8.25 9.63
CA SER A 19 19.59 -7.67 9.13
C SER A 19 18.40 -8.59 9.34
N ALA A 20 17.21 -8.01 9.51
CA ALA A 20 15.95 -8.75 9.46
C ALA A 20 15.56 -9.18 8.03
N ASP A 21 16.19 -8.59 7.01
CA ASP A 21 15.89 -8.87 5.61
C ASP A 21 16.39 -10.25 5.18
N VAL A 22 15.56 -10.95 4.41
CA VAL A 22 15.82 -12.31 3.91
C VAL A 22 16.22 -12.35 2.44
N TRP A 23 16.48 -11.18 1.85
CA TRP A 23 16.75 -11.05 0.43
C TRP A 23 18.12 -11.60 0.00
N GLY A 24 18.16 -12.17 -1.21
CA GLY A 24 19.39 -12.69 -1.82
C GLY A 24 20.15 -11.67 -2.65
N THR A 25 21.29 -12.09 -3.18
CA THR A 25 22.15 -11.25 -4.03
C THR A 25 21.52 -10.79 -5.35
N HIS A 26 20.37 -11.33 -5.72
CA HIS A 26 19.58 -10.94 -6.88
C HIS A 26 18.69 -9.71 -6.63
N TYR A 27 18.58 -9.27 -5.38
CA TYR A 27 17.75 -8.13 -4.96
C TYR A 27 18.64 -7.00 -4.42
N SER A 28 18.25 -5.76 -4.74
CA SER A 28 18.98 -4.57 -4.36
C SER A 28 18.04 -3.45 -3.95
N GLU A 29 18.40 -2.76 -2.87
CA GLU A 29 17.73 -1.56 -2.40
C GLU A 29 18.61 -0.35 -2.58
N PHE A 30 17.98 0.76 -2.97
CA PHE A 30 18.62 2.05 -3.11
C PHE A 30 17.97 3.02 -2.13
N GLU A 31 18.74 3.43 -1.13
CA GLU A 31 18.37 4.52 -0.24
C GLU A 31 18.78 5.82 -0.92
N VAL A 32 17.79 6.52 -1.49
CA VAL A 32 18.00 7.80 -2.17
C VAL A 32 17.58 8.92 -1.24
N ASP A 33 18.58 9.66 -0.77
CA ASP A 33 18.38 10.76 0.14
C ASP A 33 18.32 12.07 -0.65
N LEU A 34 17.20 12.78 -0.52
CA LEU A 34 16.96 14.03 -1.23
C LEU A 34 17.57 15.21 -0.48
N LYS A 35 17.83 16.30 -1.19
CA LYS A 35 18.28 17.55 -0.55
C LYS A 35 17.23 18.02 0.47
N PRO A 36 17.66 18.61 1.60
CA PRO A 36 16.71 19.18 2.56
C PRO A 36 15.94 20.36 1.93
N ASN A 37 14.74 20.62 2.43
CA ASN A 37 13.88 21.76 2.07
C ASN A 37 13.40 21.81 0.61
N LEU A 38 13.29 20.66 -0.07
CA LEU A 38 12.60 20.61 -1.36
C LEU A 38 11.10 20.88 -1.18
N SER A 39 10.55 21.72 -2.05
CA SER A 39 9.10 21.91 -2.18
C SER A 39 8.41 20.63 -2.66
N GLY A 40 7.08 20.55 -2.52
CA GLY A 40 6.30 19.40 -3.01
C GLY A 40 6.50 19.15 -4.51
N ALA A 41 6.47 20.22 -5.32
CA ALA A 41 6.71 20.14 -6.76
C ALA A 41 8.14 19.65 -7.10
N GLU A 42 9.14 20.10 -6.36
CA GLU A 42 10.51 19.62 -6.56
C GLU A 42 10.69 18.15 -6.16
N ASN A 43 9.98 17.69 -5.13
CA ASN A 43 9.95 16.27 -4.78
C ASN A 43 9.32 15.42 -5.88
N GLU A 44 8.21 15.86 -6.47
CA GLU A 44 7.59 15.18 -7.60
C GLU A 44 8.52 15.12 -8.82
N LEU A 45 9.19 16.23 -9.15
CA LEU A 45 10.18 16.28 -10.22
C LEU A 45 11.38 15.37 -9.93
N ALA A 46 11.85 15.31 -8.69
CA ALA A 46 12.92 14.41 -8.26
C ALA A 46 12.51 12.94 -8.47
N GLN A 47 11.31 12.56 -8.03
CA GLN A 47 10.79 11.21 -8.20
C GLN A 47 10.61 10.84 -9.68
N ALA A 48 10.07 11.75 -10.50
CA ALA A 48 9.93 11.54 -11.94
C ALA A 48 11.29 11.36 -12.63
N ALA A 49 12.29 12.18 -12.25
CA ALA A 49 13.65 12.05 -12.76
C ALA A 49 14.31 10.71 -12.37
N ILE A 50 14.10 10.27 -11.12
CA ILE A 50 14.58 8.95 -10.64
C ILE A 50 13.92 7.83 -11.45
N ARG A 51 12.59 7.81 -11.60
CA ARG A 51 11.88 6.80 -12.40
C ARG A 51 12.39 6.75 -13.83
N LYS A 52 12.61 7.91 -14.46
CA LYS A 52 13.15 8.02 -15.82
C LYS A 52 14.56 7.46 -15.94
N ALA A 53 15.42 7.72 -14.96
CA ALA A 53 16.79 7.20 -14.95
C ALA A 53 16.83 5.68 -14.77
N LEU A 54 15.99 5.14 -13.88
CA LEU A 54 15.90 3.71 -13.61
C LEU A 54 15.25 2.92 -14.76
N GLY A 55 14.33 3.54 -15.51
CA GLY A 55 13.68 2.90 -16.67
C GLY A 55 14.59 2.59 -17.86
N GLN A 56 15.88 2.97 -17.82
CA GLN A 56 16.84 2.71 -18.90
C GLN A 56 17.53 1.34 -18.81
N PHE A 57 17.37 0.62 -17.69
CA PHE A 57 18.03 -0.67 -17.49
C PHE A 57 17.10 -1.83 -17.87
N ALA A 58 17.48 -2.58 -18.90
CA ALA A 58 16.77 -3.78 -19.31
C ALA A 58 16.99 -4.94 -18.32
N GLY A 59 15.95 -5.72 -18.04
CA GLY A 59 16.02 -6.89 -17.17
C GLY A 59 16.00 -6.60 -15.67
N VAL A 60 15.89 -5.33 -15.27
CA VAL A 60 15.75 -4.92 -13.87
C VAL A 60 14.41 -4.21 -13.69
N ASN A 61 13.69 -4.59 -12.66
CA ASN A 61 12.44 -3.94 -12.31
C ASN A 61 12.66 -3.06 -11.08
N PHE A 62 12.25 -1.80 -11.16
CA PHE A 62 12.39 -0.85 -10.06
C PHE A 62 11.04 -0.45 -9.48
N SER A 63 11.01 -0.33 -8.16
CA SER A 63 9.89 0.23 -7.41
C SER A 63 10.40 1.44 -6.65
N LEU A 64 9.80 2.62 -6.88
CA LEU A 64 10.17 3.84 -6.16
C LEU A 64 9.11 4.14 -5.09
N LYS A 65 9.54 4.13 -3.83
CA LYS A 65 8.69 4.35 -2.65
C LYS A 65 9.41 5.24 -1.63
N THR A 66 8.63 5.84 -0.74
CA THR A 66 9.18 6.45 0.47
C THR A 66 9.47 5.34 1.49
N PHE A 67 10.44 5.59 2.37
CA PHE A 67 10.89 4.61 3.36
C PHE A 67 9.74 4.07 4.23
N LEU A 68 8.87 4.95 4.74
CA LEU A 68 7.76 4.53 5.58
C LEU A 68 6.70 3.72 4.82
N THR A 69 6.36 4.13 3.59
CA THR A 69 5.39 3.39 2.77
C THR A 69 5.90 1.98 2.48
N GLU A 70 7.18 1.87 2.14
CA GLU A 70 7.82 0.60 1.83
C GLU A 70 7.83 -0.32 3.07
N ARG A 71 8.27 0.16 4.24
CA ARG A 71 8.24 -0.64 5.49
C ARG A 71 6.83 -1.04 5.92
N ILE A 72 5.83 -0.19 5.72
CA ILE A 72 4.42 -0.53 6.02
C ILE A 72 3.93 -1.65 5.11
N GLU A 73 4.19 -1.57 3.80
CA GLU A 73 3.79 -2.60 2.84
C GLU A 73 4.48 -3.94 3.08
N GLU A 74 5.78 -3.92 3.36
CA GLU A 74 6.56 -5.11 3.71
C GLU A 74 6.02 -5.75 5.00
N THR A 75 5.69 -4.94 6.02
CA THR A 75 5.13 -5.46 7.28
C THR A 75 3.72 -6.05 7.08
N LEU A 76 2.89 -5.44 6.22
CA LEU A 76 1.51 -5.88 5.99
C LEU A 76 1.41 -7.13 5.10
N SER A 77 2.21 -7.20 4.05
CA SER A 77 2.05 -8.22 3.00
C SER A 77 3.29 -9.06 2.73
N GLY A 78 4.43 -8.68 3.30
CA GLY A 78 5.75 -9.25 2.96
C GLY A 78 6.34 -8.69 1.67
N TYR A 79 5.61 -7.85 0.93
CA TYR A 79 6.02 -7.34 -0.37
C TYR A 79 5.81 -5.83 -0.51
N GLN A 80 6.69 -5.19 -1.27
CA GLN A 80 6.68 -3.75 -1.53
C GLN A 80 5.81 -3.40 -2.75
N VAL A 81 4.60 -3.95 -2.84
CA VAL A 81 3.66 -3.70 -3.97
C VAL A 81 2.20 -3.63 -3.48
N PRO A 82 1.34 -2.85 -4.17
CA PRO A 82 -0.04 -2.68 -3.73
C PRO A 82 -0.92 -3.93 -3.95
N VAL A 83 -0.62 -4.74 -4.97
CA VAL A 83 -1.38 -5.94 -5.32
C VAL A 83 -0.45 -7.16 -5.30
N VAL A 84 -0.83 -8.15 -4.50
CA VAL A 84 -0.15 -9.42 -4.36
C VAL A 84 -1.16 -10.54 -4.66
N VAL A 85 -0.81 -11.44 -5.57
CA VAL A 85 -1.60 -12.63 -5.90
C VAL A 85 -0.82 -13.85 -5.43
N ASN A 86 -1.35 -14.51 -4.41
CA ASN A 86 -0.78 -15.73 -3.84
C ASN A 86 -1.52 -16.94 -4.40
N ILE A 87 -0.78 -17.90 -4.93
CA ILE A 87 -1.30 -19.19 -5.37
C ILE A 87 -0.77 -20.25 -4.41
N TYR A 88 -1.66 -20.84 -3.63
CA TYR A 88 -1.30 -21.92 -2.71
C TYR A 88 -1.55 -23.27 -3.34
N GLY A 89 -0.68 -24.24 -3.05
CA GLY A 89 -0.79 -25.58 -3.59
C GLY A 89 0.26 -26.54 -3.00
N TYR A 90 0.22 -27.79 -3.43
CA TYR A 90 1.15 -28.83 -2.96
C TYR A 90 2.29 -29.10 -3.96
N ASP A 91 2.00 -28.99 -5.26
CA ASP A 91 2.92 -29.24 -6.36
C ASP A 91 3.57 -27.94 -6.83
N LEU A 92 4.89 -27.84 -6.71
CA LEU A 92 5.66 -26.66 -7.10
C LEU A 92 5.70 -26.47 -8.62
N ASP A 93 5.69 -27.54 -9.41
CA ASP A 93 5.70 -27.45 -10.88
C ASP A 93 4.33 -27.01 -11.42
N ALA A 94 3.25 -27.36 -10.72
CA ALA A 94 1.92 -26.81 -11.00
C ALA A 94 1.84 -25.32 -10.64
N LEU A 95 2.30 -24.95 -9.45
CA LEU A 95 2.32 -23.55 -9.00
C LEU A 95 3.10 -22.63 -9.93
N ASP A 96 4.23 -23.08 -10.47
CA ASP A 96 5.03 -22.30 -11.42
C ASP A 96 4.31 -22.06 -12.75
N ARG A 97 3.60 -23.08 -13.26
CA ARG A 97 2.78 -22.96 -14.48
C ARG A 97 1.60 -22.01 -14.26
N GLU A 98 0.89 -22.18 -13.16
CA GLU A 98 -0.24 -21.33 -12.77
C GLU A 98 0.19 -19.87 -12.57
N ALA A 99 1.36 -19.64 -11.96
CA ALA A 99 1.91 -18.30 -11.78
C ALA A 99 2.27 -17.63 -13.12
N GLN A 100 2.80 -18.38 -14.08
CA GLN A 100 3.04 -17.86 -15.44
C GLN A 100 1.74 -17.53 -16.16
N ASP A 101 0.70 -18.35 -16.00
CA ASP A 101 -0.62 -18.09 -16.58
C ASP A 101 -1.26 -16.85 -15.94
N VAL A 102 -1.20 -16.72 -14.62
CA VAL A 102 -1.65 -15.53 -13.87
C VAL A 102 -0.87 -14.29 -14.31
N GLN A 103 0.46 -14.37 -14.43
CA GLN A 103 1.28 -13.26 -14.93
C GLN A 103 0.82 -12.82 -16.34
N ARG A 104 0.57 -13.78 -17.24
CA ARG A 104 0.10 -13.51 -18.61
C ARG A 104 -1.28 -12.85 -18.61
N ILE A 105 -2.18 -13.26 -17.72
CA ILE A 105 -3.51 -12.65 -17.57
C ILE A 105 -3.39 -11.23 -17.02
N LEU A 106 -2.64 -11.04 -15.94
CA LEU A 106 -2.41 -9.73 -15.32
C LEU A 106 -1.82 -8.73 -16.32
N SER A 107 -0.93 -9.19 -17.22
CA SER A 107 -0.34 -8.32 -18.26
C SER A 107 -1.36 -7.73 -19.24
N LYS A 108 -2.55 -8.34 -19.36
CA LYS A 108 -3.65 -7.88 -20.20
C LYS A 108 -4.66 -7.01 -19.46
N VAL A 109 -4.53 -6.88 -18.13
CA VAL A 109 -5.41 -6.03 -17.32
C VAL A 109 -4.94 -4.59 -17.44
N PRO A 110 -5.81 -3.63 -17.84
CA PRO A 110 -5.45 -2.23 -17.92
C PRO A 110 -4.87 -1.70 -16.61
N GLY A 111 -3.74 -0.99 -16.71
CA GLY A 111 -3.06 -0.40 -15.55
C GLY A 111 -2.10 -1.34 -14.81
N ALA A 112 -1.95 -2.60 -15.22
CA ALA A 112 -0.91 -3.47 -14.70
C ALA A 112 0.49 -2.99 -15.10
N SER A 113 1.43 -2.99 -14.16
CA SER A 113 2.82 -2.62 -14.40
C SER A 113 3.75 -3.39 -13.47
N GLY A 114 4.97 -3.68 -13.94
CA GLY A 114 6.01 -4.32 -13.12
C GLY A 114 5.59 -5.66 -12.51
N ILE A 115 4.91 -6.51 -13.28
CA ILE A 115 4.44 -7.82 -12.80
C ILE A 115 5.63 -8.76 -12.63
N GLN A 116 5.74 -9.38 -11.46
CA GLN A 116 6.85 -10.30 -11.16
C GLN A 116 6.38 -11.55 -10.43
N ILE A 117 6.97 -12.68 -10.79
CA ILE A 117 6.90 -13.91 -10.00
C ILE A 117 8.05 -13.87 -9.00
N GLN A 118 7.76 -14.04 -7.72
CA GLN A 118 8.73 -13.83 -6.63
C GLN A 118 9.71 -14.99 -6.48
N SER A 119 9.29 -16.21 -6.82
CA SER A 119 10.15 -17.39 -6.80
C SER A 119 10.24 -18.03 -8.18
N PRO A 120 10.87 -17.36 -9.18
CA PRO A 120 10.94 -17.91 -10.53
C PRO A 120 11.72 -19.23 -10.52
N PRO A 121 11.23 -20.29 -11.21
CA PRO A 121 12.02 -21.49 -11.43
C PRO A 121 13.18 -21.17 -12.37
N GLY A 122 14.19 -22.03 -12.41
CA GLY A 122 15.24 -21.93 -13.43
C GLY A 122 16.61 -21.49 -12.94
N THR A 123 16.87 -21.49 -11.63
CA THR A 123 18.19 -21.10 -11.11
C THR A 123 19.23 -22.13 -11.52
N PRO A 124 20.27 -21.77 -12.28
CA PRO A 124 21.29 -22.72 -12.71
C PRO A 124 21.99 -23.34 -11.50
N GLN A 125 22.09 -24.66 -11.49
CA GLN A 125 22.72 -25.45 -10.44
C GLN A 125 23.57 -26.56 -11.06
N VAL A 126 24.64 -26.92 -10.35
CA VAL A 126 25.40 -28.13 -10.66
C VAL A 126 24.97 -29.21 -9.68
N ALA A 127 24.29 -30.24 -10.18
CA ALA A 127 23.89 -31.39 -9.38
C ALA A 127 25.00 -32.44 -9.37
N ILE A 128 25.36 -32.91 -8.17
CA ILE A 128 26.28 -34.02 -7.95
C ILE A 128 25.47 -35.16 -7.34
N GLN A 129 25.13 -36.16 -8.16
CA GLN A 129 24.39 -37.34 -7.72
C GLN A 129 25.34 -38.51 -7.54
N LEU A 130 25.62 -38.88 -6.29
CA LEU A 130 26.45 -40.06 -5.99
C LEU A 130 25.80 -41.32 -6.57
N ARG A 131 26.61 -42.18 -7.20
CA ARG A 131 26.18 -43.49 -7.69
C ARG A 131 26.50 -44.53 -6.63
N PRO A 132 25.50 -45.10 -5.93
CA PRO A 132 25.76 -45.98 -4.77
C PRO A 132 26.65 -47.17 -5.10
N ALA A 133 26.50 -47.76 -6.29
CA ALA A 133 27.30 -48.89 -6.74
C ALA A 133 28.79 -48.54 -6.89
N ASP A 134 29.12 -47.37 -7.45
CA ASP A 134 30.51 -46.95 -7.63
C ASP A 134 31.14 -46.52 -6.30
N VAL A 135 30.39 -45.80 -5.46
CA VAL A 135 30.82 -45.43 -4.11
C VAL A 135 31.19 -46.69 -3.30
N ALA A 136 30.33 -47.71 -3.33
CA ALA A 136 30.60 -48.99 -2.66
C ALA A 136 31.77 -49.75 -3.29
N ARG A 137 31.87 -49.79 -4.62
CA ARG A 137 32.95 -50.47 -5.35
C ARG A 137 34.34 -49.95 -4.96
N TRP A 138 34.46 -48.65 -4.78
CA TRP A 138 35.71 -48.00 -4.37
C TRP A 138 35.89 -47.91 -2.85
N GLY A 139 34.92 -48.42 -2.07
CA GLY A 139 34.96 -48.49 -0.62
C GLY A 139 34.77 -47.15 0.08
N PHE A 140 34.18 -46.15 -0.59
CA PHE A 140 33.93 -44.83 0.02
C PHE A 140 32.69 -44.86 0.92
N ASP A 141 32.76 -44.10 2.01
CA ASP A 141 31.58 -43.70 2.77
C ASP A 141 30.90 -42.49 2.10
N PRO A 142 29.59 -42.54 1.77
CA PRO A 142 28.90 -41.42 1.12
C PRO A 142 28.99 -40.10 1.88
N VAL A 143 28.95 -40.14 3.23
CA VAL A 143 29.01 -38.92 4.05
C VAL A 143 30.38 -38.26 3.93
N SER A 144 31.44 -39.05 3.94
CA SER A 144 32.81 -38.58 3.71
C SER A 144 32.99 -37.93 2.34
N VAL A 145 32.39 -38.50 1.29
CA VAL A 145 32.42 -37.91 -0.07
C VAL A 145 31.67 -36.58 -0.10
N LEU A 146 30.48 -36.50 0.49
CA LEU A 146 29.71 -35.25 0.58
C LEU A 146 30.42 -34.19 1.42
N GLY A 147 31.11 -34.59 2.49
CA GLY A 147 31.97 -33.73 3.29
C GLY A 147 33.10 -33.13 2.46
N ALA A 148 33.83 -33.96 1.72
CA ALA A 148 34.89 -33.50 0.83
C ALA A 148 34.38 -32.51 -0.24
N ILE A 149 33.22 -32.78 -0.85
CA ILE A 149 32.57 -31.86 -1.81
C ILE A 149 32.24 -30.52 -1.12
N ARG A 150 31.67 -30.57 0.10
CA ARG A 150 31.34 -29.36 0.87
C ARG A 150 32.58 -28.52 1.16
N THR A 151 33.63 -29.12 1.72
CA THR A 151 34.89 -28.45 2.01
C THR A 151 35.53 -27.88 0.73
N ALA A 152 35.51 -28.65 -0.36
CA ALA A 152 36.10 -28.26 -1.63
C ALA A 152 35.44 -27.03 -2.25
N TYR A 153 34.11 -27.00 -2.36
CA TYR A 153 33.39 -25.96 -3.13
C TYR A 153 32.76 -24.86 -2.28
N ARG A 154 32.15 -25.22 -1.14
CA ARG A 154 31.50 -24.25 -0.22
C ARG A 154 32.51 -23.64 0.75
N GLY A 155 33.58 -24.37 1.04
CA GLY A 155 34.53 -24.04 2.08
C GLY A 155 34.07 -24.52 3.45
N GLU A 156 35.02 -24.79 4.32
CA GLU A 156 34.76 -25.20 5.71
C GLU A 156 35.71 -24.48 6.65
N THR A 157 35.16 -23.89 7.71
CA THR A 157 35.96 -23.29 8.79
C THR A 157 36.59 -24.40 9.61
N VAL A 158 37.90 -24.58 9.48
CA VAL A 158 38.67 -25.65 10.15
C VAL A 158 39.30 -25.19 11.47
N GLY A 159 39.26 -23.89 11.76
CA GLY A 159 39.81 -23.33 12.99
C GLY A 159 39.48 -21.85 13.13
N GLN A 160 39.96 -21.27 14.23
CA GLN A 160 39.85 -19.85 14.51
C GLN A 160 41.19 -19.33 15.00
N VAL A 161 41.51 -18.09 14.62
CA VAL A 161 42.68 -17.35 15.09
C VAL A 161 42.19 -16.13 15.86
N TYR A 162 42.85 -15.85 16.98
CA TYR A 162 42.51 -14.74 17.85
C TYR A 162 43.57 -13.66 17.72
N GLU A 163 43.15 -12.45 17.37
CA GLU A 163 44.00 -11.26 17.37
C GLU A 163 43.39 -10.23 18.34
N GLY A 164 43.93 -10.21 19.57
CA GLY A 164 43.37 -9.43 20.67
C GLY A 164 41.97 -9.90 21.03
N ASN A 165 40.97 -9.04 20.84
CA ASN A 165 39.55 -9.33 21.08
C ASN A 165 38.77 -9.70 19.80
N ARG A 166 39.45 -9.85 18.65
CA ARG A 166 38.83 -10.22 17.38
C ARG A 166 39.08 -11.70 17.09
N VAL A 167 38.06 -12.37 16.56
CA VAL A 167 38.10 -13.79 16.20
C VAL A 167 37.96 -13.90 14.69
N PHE A 168 38.92 -14.56 14.04
CA PHE A 168 38.93 -14.79 12.60
C PHE A 168 38.79 -16.29 12.32
N GLY A 169 37.85 -16.68 11.46
CA GLY A 169 37.71 -18.06 11.01
C GLY A 169 38.77 -18.41 9.96
N VAL A 170 39.48 -19.51 10.14
CA VAL A 170 40.37 -20.09 9.11
C VAL A 170 39.56 -21.10 8.31
N SER A 171 39.39 -20.84 7.03
CA SER A 171 38.61 -21.71 6.13
C SER A 171 39.49 -22.39 5.10
N VAL A 172 39.22 -23.66 4.82
CA VAL A 172 39.82 -24.41 3.72
C VAL A 172 38.81 -24.49 2.58
N ILE A 173 39.25 -24.18 1.38
CA ILE A 173 38.46 -24.20 0.16
C ILE A 173 39.40 -24.41 -1.04
N LEU A 174 38.93 -25.02 -2.13
CA LEU A 174 39.75 -25.16 -3.33
C LEU A 174 40.06 -23.80 -3.96
N PRO A 175 41.18 -23.68 -4.68
CA PRO A 175 41.46 -22.46 -5.41
C PRO A 175 40.45 -22.27 -6.56
N PRO A 176 40.25 -21.04 -7.07
CA PRO A 176 39.19 -20.75 -8.04
C PRO A 176 39.28 -21.54 -9.35
N GLU A 177 40.48 -21.85 -9.83
CA GLU A 177 40.74 -22.62 -11.05
C GLU A 177 40.11 -24.02 -11.02
N ASP A 178 40.10 -24.67 -9.84
CA ASP A 178 39.56 -26.02 -9.65
C ASP A 178 38.04 -26.05 -9.43
N ARG A 179 37.38 -24.88 -9.46
CA ARG A 179 35.94 -24.75 -9.15
C ARG A 179 35.11 -24.08 -10.24
N LYS A 180 35.74 -23.59 -11.31
CA LYS A 180 35.07 -22.80 -12.36
C LYS A 180 34.48 -23.62 -13.50
N SER A 181 34.86 -24.89 -13.65
CA SER A 181 34.43 -25.71 -14.78
C SER A 181 33.85 -27.05 -14.34
N MET A 182 32.91 -27.57 -15.14
CA MET A 182 32.34 -28.89 -14.95
C MET A 182 33.40 -29.99 -14.99
N ALA A 183 34.41 -29.85 -15.84
CA ALA A 183 35.53 -30.78 -15.93
C ALA A 183 36.34 -30.80 -14.62
N ALA A 184 36.65 -29.63 -14.07
CA ALA A 184 37.35 -29.51 -12.79
C ALA A 184 36.55 -30.12 -11.63
N ILE A 185 35.21 -29.96 -11.65
CA ILE A 185 34.35 -30.60 -10.66
C ILE A 185 34.42 -32.12 -10.76
N LYS A 186 34.34 -32.67 -11.97
CA LYS A 186 34.43 -34.12 -12.22
C LYS A 186 35.80 -34.69 -11.88
N SER A 187 36.87 -33.90 -12.00
CA SER A 187 38.24 -34.35 -11.70
C SER A 187 38.64 -34.21 -10.23
N LEU A 188 37.76 -33.76 -9.33
CA LEU A 188 38.05 -33.63 -7.90
C LEU A 188 38.63 -34.96 -7.35
N PRO A 189 39.91 -34.99 -6.92
CA PRO A 189 40.53 -36.21 -6.45
C PRO A 189 40.06 -36.52 -5.02
N LEU A 190 39.48 -37.71 -4.84
CA LEU A 190 39.06 -38.23 -3.54
C LEU A 190 39.91 -39.45 -3.20
N ARG A 191 40.43 -39.49 -1.97
CA ARG A 191 41.29 -40.59 -1.51
C ARG A 191 40.42 -41.71 -0.91
N SER A 192 40.47 -42.90 -1.50
CA SER A 192 39.78 -44.08 -0.99
C SER A 192 40.43 -44.58 0.31
N PRO A 193 39.71 -45.38 1.13
CA PRO A 193 40.32 -46.04 2.29
C PRO A 193 41.48 -46.98 1.91
N SER A 194 41.47 -47.51 0.69
CA SER A 194 42.57 -48.31 0.12
C SER A 194 43.77 -47.47 -0.33
N GLY A 195 43.71 -46.14 -0.22
CA GLY A 195 44.81 -45.22 -0.52
C GLY A 195 44.87 -44.72 -1.97
N ASN A 196 43.98 -45.18 -2.84
CA ASN A 196 43.93 -44.76 -4.24
C ASN A 196 43.22 -43.41 -4.39
N TYR A 197 43.61 -42.62 -5.38
CA TYR A 197 42.87 -41.41 -5.75
C TYR A 197 41.87 -41.71 -6.86
N VAL A 198 40.62 -41.35 -6.62
CA VAL A 198 39.48 -41.59 -7.50
C VAL A 198 38.82 -40.24 -7.77
N GLY A 199 38.61 -39.91 -9.05
CA GLY A 199 37.96 -38.65 -9.42
C GLY A 199 36.46 -38.67 -9.09
N LEU A 200 35.89 -37.54 -8.69
CA LEU A 200 34.45 -37.44 -8.36
C LEU A 200 33.54 -37.94 -9.49
N GLY A 201 33.90 -37.73 -10.76
CA GLY A 201 33.14 -38.23 -11.91
C GLY A 201 33.03 -39.77 -11.97
N GLN A 202 33.96 -40.49 -11.36
CA GLN A 202 33.90 -41.96 -11.25
C GLN A 202 32.96 -42.43 -10.14
N LEU A 203 32.62 -41.56 -9.18
CA LEU A 203 31.73 -41.86 -8.05
C LEU A 203 30.34 -41.24 -8.18
N ALA A 204 30.21 -40.17 -8.98
CA ALA A 204 29.01 -39.35 -9.06
C ALA A 204 28.72 -38.90 -10.49
N THR A 205 27.44 -38.76 -10.80
CA THR A 205 26.98 -38.11 -12.03
C THR A 205 26.89 -36.62 -11.76
N VAL A 206 27.73 -35.85 -12.45
CA VAL A 206 27.77 -34.40 -12.34
C VAL A 206 27.19 -33.78 -13.61
N TYR A 207 26.12 -33.01 -13.46
CA TYR A 207 25.38 -32.40 -14.56
C TYR A 207 24.81 -31.04 -14.17
N GLU A 208 24.60 -30.20 -15.18
CA GLU A 208 23.90 -28.92 -15.01
C GLU A 208 22.41 -29.18 -14.97
N THR A 209 21.73 -28.53 -14.04
CA THR A 209 20.28 -28.58 -13.89
C THR A 209 19.77 -27.20 -13.48
N SER A 210 18.47 -27.04 -13.45
CA SER A 210 17.83 -25.84 -12.94
C SER A 210 17.03 -26.16 -11.69
N GLY A 211 17.35 -25.47 -10.60
CA GLY A 211 16.61 -25.56 -9.35
C GLY A 211 15.72 -24.34 -9.11
N ARG A 212 15.16 -24.28 -7.90
CA ARG A 212 14.44 -23.12 -7.38
C ARG A 212 15.37 -22.35 -6.46
N TYR A 213 15.41 -21.03 -6.64
CA TYR A 213 16.19 -20.14 -5.76
C TYR A 213 15.63 -20.14 -4.34
N ILE A 214 14.31 -20.15 -4.20
CA ILE A 214 13.59 -20.10 -2.93
C ILE A 214 12.34 -20.98 -3.00
N VAL A 215 11.82 -21.41 -1.84
CA VAL A 215 10.51 -22.04 -1.74
C VAL A 215 9.72 -21.29 -0.66
N LEU A 216 8.72 -20.53 -1.09
CA LEU A 216 7.93 -19.68 -0.20
C LEU A 216 6.84 -20.50 0.48
N HIS A 217 6.54 -20.15 1.73
CA HIS A 217 5.49 -20.78 2.51
C HIS A 217 4.62 -19.71 3.19
N GLY A 218 3.30 -19.88 3.14
CA GLY A 218 2.33 -19.11 3.92
C GLY A 218 1.41 -20.06 4.67
N GLY A 219 1.30 -19.90 6.00
CA GLY A 219 0.48 -20.80 6.82
C GLY A 219 0.88 -22.28 6.71
N ALA A 220 2.20 -22.57 6.63
CA ALA A 220 2.76 -23.91 6.39
C ALA A 220 2.40 -24.57 5.05
N ARG A 221 1.81 -23.82 4.11
CA ARG A 221 1.54 -24.28 2.73
C ARG A 221 2.52 -23.62 1.77
N ARG A 222 2.92 -24.35 0.73
CA ARG A 222 3.74 -23.79 -0.35
C ARG A 222 2.90 -22.76 -1.09
N VAL A 223 3.52 -21.64 -1.43
CA VAL A 223 2.89 -20.54 -2.13
C VAL A 223 3.81 -20.06 -3.24
N GLN A 224 3.21 -19.72 -4.38
CA GLN A 224 3.88 -18.94 -5.41
C GLN A 224 3.22 -17.57 -5.47
N THR A 225 4.02 -16.52 -5.37
CA THR A 225 3.51 -15.15 -5.25
C THR A 225 3.83 -14.36 -6.51
N ILE A 226 2.81 -13.67 -7.01
CA ILE A 226 2.89 -12.75 -8.14
C ILE A 226 2.59 -11.35 -7.62
N THR A 227 3.53 -10.44 -7.80
CA THR A 227 3.39 -9.03 -7.42
C THR A 227 3.07 -8.18 -8.63
N CYS A 228 2.27 -7.14 -8.45
CA CYS A 228 1.88 -6.21 -9.51
C CYS A 228 1.76 -4.79 -8.98
N ASN A 229 2.36 -3.83 -9.69
CA ASN A 229 2.05 -2.41 -9.49
C ASN A 229 0.82 -2.04 -10.34
N VAL A 230 0.04 -1.09 -9.84
CA VAL A 230 -1.15 -0.58 -10.52
C VAL A 230 -0.95 0.91 -10.78
N SER A 231 -1.15 1.34 -12.03
CA SER A 231 -1.03 2.74 -12.44
C SER A 231 -2.17 3.13 -13.36
N GLY A 232 -2.65 4.38 -13.23
CA GLY A 232 -3.68 4.94 -14.12
C GLY A 232 -5.10 4.43 -13.89
N VAL A 233 -5.33 3.46 -12.98
CA VAL A 233 -6.65 2.93 -12.64
C VAL A 233 -6.83 2.74 -11.13
N PRO A 234 -8.07 2.84 -10.60
CA PRO A 234 -8.34 2.53 -9.20
C PRO A 234 -8.00 1.08 -8.87
N VAL A 235 -7.25 0.87 -7.78
CA VAL A 235 -6.75 -0.46 -7.38
C VAL A 235 -7.90 -1.45 -7.13
N ASP A 236 -9.01 -1.00 -6.53
CA ASP A 236 -10.20 -1.83 -6.30
C ASP A 236 -10.76 -2.42 -7.61
N SER A 237 -10.89 -1.58 -8.64
CA SER A 237 -11.40 -2.00 -9.96
C SER A 237 -10.44 -2.96 -10.66
N PHE A 238 -9.13 -2.72 -10.52
CA PHE A 238 -8.10 -3.58 -11.04
C PHE A 238 -8.15 -4.98 -10.41
N VAL A 239 -8.24 -5.05 -9.08
CA VAL A 239 -8.30 -6.32 -8.34
C VAL A 239 -9.57 -7.11 -8.69
N GLN A 240 -10.70 -6.43 -8.88
CA GLN A 240 -11.95 -7.08 -9.31
C GLN A 240 -11.83 -7.67 -10.73
N ASP A 241 -11.34 -6.90 -11.71
CA ASP A 241 -11.16 -7.38 -13.09
C ASP A 241 -10.12 -8.52 -13.14
N ALA A 242 -8.99 -8.36 -12.44
CA ALA A 242 -7.97 -9.39 -12.32
C ALA A 242 -8.51 -10.68 -11.72
N ARG A 243 -9.27 -10.60 -10.61
CA ARG A 243 -9.91 -11.75 -9.96
C ARG A 243 -10.86 -12.46 -10.92
N GLN A 244 -11.71 -11.72 -11.62
CA GLN A 244 -12.67 -12.31 -12.55
C GLN A 244 -11.98 -13.03 -13.72
N ARG A 245 -10.92 -12.44 -14.29
CA ARG A 245 -10.16 -13.04 -15.38
C ARG A 245 -9.36 -14.26 -14.94
N ILE A 246 -8.74 -14.22 -13.77
CA ILE A 246 -7.97 -15.35 -13.23
C ILE A 246 -8.90 -16.53 -12.96
N LEU A 247 -10.04 -16.31 -12.30
CA LEU A 247 -11.00 -17.38 -12.00
C LEU A 247 -11.67 -17.98 -13.24
N SER A 248 -11.74 -17.25 -14.35
CA SER A 248 -12.35 -17.74 -15.60
C SER A 248 -11.36 -18.41 -16.55
N GLN A 249 -10.07 -18.08 -16.46
CA GLN A 249 -9.05 -18.52 -17.43
C GLN A 249 -8.01 -19.47 -16.85
N VAL A 250 -7.81 -19.49 -15.53
CA VAL A 250 -6.84 -20.36 -14.86
C VAL A 250 -7.56 -21.57 -14.28
N SER A 251 -7.18 -22.77 -14.72
CA SER A 251 -7.64 -24.01 -14.12
C SER A 251 -6.70 -24.39 -12.97
N LEU A 252 -7.21 -24.34 -11.74
CA LEU A 252 -6.45 -24.70 -10.54
C LEU A 252 -6.64 -26.20 -10.24
N PRO A 253 -5.56 -26.94 -9.95
CA PRO A 253 -5.64 -28.32 -9.47
C PRO A 253 -6.42 -28.44 -8.16
N PRO A 254 -6.98 -29.62 -7.85
CA PRO A 254 -7.63 -29.87 -6.57
C PRO A 254 -6.71 -29.53 -5.39
N GLY A 255 -7.20 -28.70 -4.47
CA GLY A 255 -6.44 -28.26 -3.29
C GLY A 255 -5.61 -27.00 -3.51
N SER A 256 -5.52 -26.48 -4.74
CA SER A 256 -4.93 -25.16 -5.01
C SER A 256 -5.99 -24.05 -4.94
N TYR A 257 -5.60 -22.87 -4.47
CA TYR A 257 -6.47 -21.70 -4.43
C TYR A 257 -5.67 -20.40 -4.56
N VAL A 258 -6.34 -19.37 -5.09
CA VAL A 258 -5.77 -18.04 -5.26
C VAL A 258 -6.29 -17.12 -4.16
N GLU A 259 -5.37 -16.38 -3.54
CA GLU A 259 -5.64 -15.34 -2.57
C GLU A 259 -5.08 -14.02 -3.08
N PHE A 260 -5.87 -12.95 -2.97
CA PHE A 260 -5.39 -11.59 -3.23
C PHE A 260 -5.06 -10.94 -1.90
N SER A 261 -3.84 -10.44 -1.79
CA SER A 261 -3.30 -9.72 -0.65
C SER A 261 -2.68 -8.39 -1.10
N GLY A 262 -2.02 -7.68 -0.19
CA GLY A 262 -1.46 -6.35 -0.40
C GLY A 262 -2.29 -5.25 0.24
N THR A 263 -1.79 -4.01 0.18
CA THR A 263 -2.45 -2.84 0.78
C THR A 263 -3.83 -2.57 0.17
N ALA A 264 -4.07 -3.01 -1.08
CA ALA A 264 -5.36 -2.97 -1.72
C ALA A 264 -6.47 -3.67 -0.92
N ALA A 265 -6.20 -4.89 -0.43
CA ALA A 265 -7.18 -5.67 0.31
C ALA A 265 -7.51 -5.01 1.67
N ALA A 266 -6.47 -4.55 2.37
CA ALA A 266 -6.62 -3.81 3.62
C ALA A 266 -7.40 -2.50 3.42
N GLN A 267 -7.08 -1.74 2.36
CA GLN A 267 -7.77 -0.49 2.03
C GLN A 267 -9.24 -0.73 1.68
N ALA A 268 -9.56 -1.77 0.91
CA ALA A 268 -10.93 -2.13 0.58
C ALA A 268 -11.73 -2.52 1.84
N GLN A 269 -11.13 -3.28 2.75
CA GLN A 269 -11.74 -3.61 4.04
C GLN A 269 -11.97 -2.35 4.88
N SER A 270 -10.95 -1.51 5.07
CA SER A 270 -11.08 -0.26 5.82
C SER A 270 -12.13 0.68 5.23
N ARG A 271 -12.25 0.74 3.89
CA ARG A 271 -13.27 1.55 3.20
C ARG A 271 -14.68 1.01 3.47
N ARG A 272 -14.86 -0.31 3.46
CA ARG A 272 -16.13 -0.95 3.80
C ARG A 272 -16.51 -0.69 5.26
N ASP A 273 -15.56 -0.86 6.18
CA ASP A 273 -15.77 -0.62 7.60
C ASP A 273 -16.11 0.86 7.85
N LEU A 274 -15.38 1.79 7.21
CA LEU A 274 -15.71 3.21 7.21
C LEU A 274 -17.12 3.50 6.71
N LEU A 275 -17.56 2.90 5.60
CA LEU A 275 -18.93 3.12 5.09
C LEU A 275 -19.99 2.60 6.06
N ILE A 276 -19.79 1.41 6.63
CA ILE A 276 -20.72 0.81 7.60
C ILE A 276 -20.78 1.67 8.86
N HIS A 277 -19.62 2.03 9.41
CA HIS A 277 -19.52 2.80 10.65
C HIS A 277 -20.00 4.24 10.45
N SER A 278 -19.69 4.87 9.31
CA SER A 278 -20.22 6.20 8.95
C SER A 278 -21.74 6.16 8.76
N GLY A 279 -22.28 5.09 8.17
CA GLY A 279 -23.72 4.90 8.05
C GLY A 279 -24.40 4.77 9.42
N LEU A 280 -23.80 4.00 10.34
CA LEU A 280 -24.28 3.87 11.72
C LEU A 280 -24.21 5.20 12.47
N ALA A 281 -23.10 5.94 12.33
CA ALA A 281 -22.96 7.27 12.90
C ALA A 281 -23.97 8.26 12.30
N GLY A 282 -24.23 8.18 10.99
CA GLY A 282 -25.24 8.97 10.29
C GLY A 282 -26.65 8.70 10.83
N LEU A 283 -27.00 7.43 11.08
CA LEU A 283 -28.26 7.07 11.75
C LEU A 283 -28.34 7.66 13.16
N GLY A 284 -27.26 7.59 13.94
CA GLY A 284 -27.19 8.21 15.26
C GLY A 284 -27.39 9.73 15.22
N ILE A 285 -26.74 10.42 14.27
CA ILE A 285 -26.91 11.86 14.05
C ILE A 285 -28.36 12.16 13.65
N LEU A 286 -28.97 11.38 12.77
CA LEU A 286 -30.37 11.55 12.38
C LEU A 286 -31.32 11.39 13.58
N MET A 287 -31.08 10.42 14.47
CA MET A 287 -31.85 10.26 15.70
C MET A 287 -31.70 11.48 16.61
N LEU A 288 -30.48 11.95 16.86
CA LEU A 288 -30.22 13.14 17.68
C LEU A 288 -30.87 14.40 17.08
N LEU A 289 -30.76 14.60 15.77
CA LEU A 289 -31.40 15.71 15.08
C LEU A 289 -32.93 15.62 15.14
N SER A 290 -33.49 14.41 15.06
CA SER A 290 -34.94 14.20 15.21
C SER A 290 -35.41 14.58 16.62
N ILE A 291 -34.62 14.28 17.65
CA ILE A 291 -34.91 14.66 19.04
C ILE A 291 -34.81 16.18 19.23
N VAL A 292 -33.75 16.81 18.72
CA VAL A 292 -33.54 18.27 18.89
C VAL A 292 -34.57 19.08 18.12
N MET A 293 -34.90 18.68 16.89
CA MET A 293 -35.79 19.46 16.03
C MET A 293 -37.27 19.24 16.37
N MET A 294 -37.65 18.08 16.92
CA MET A 294 -39.02 17.62 17.19
C MET A 294 -40.02 17.72 16.01
N ASN A 295 -39.60 18.24 14.86
CA ASN A 295 -40.39 18.50 13.67
C ASN A 295 -39.64 17.99 12.44
N PHE A 296 -40.26 17.04 11.72
CA PHE A 296 -39.69 16.40 10.54
C PHE A 296 -39.38 17.38 9.39
N ARG A 297 -40.12 18.48 9.28
CA ARG A 297 -39.87 19.49 8.23
C ARG A 297 -38.60 20.29 8.50
N ASN A 298 -38.39 20.67 9.76
CA ASN A 298 -37.18 21.37 10.19
C ASN A 298 -35.95 20.45 10.06
N LEU A 299 -36.10 19.16 10.37
CA LEU A 299 -35.08 18.14 10.11
C LEU A 299 -34.70 18.08 8.62
N LEU A 300 -35.67 18.00 7.71
CA LEU A 300 -35.41 17.96 6.26
C LEU A 300 -34.71 19.24 5.76
N LEU A 301 -35.07 20.41 6.29
CA LEU A 301 -34.41 21.67 5.96
C LEU A 301 -32.94 21.67 6.37
N VAL A 302 -32.61 21.13 7.54
CA VAL A 302 -31.22 20.98 8.00
C VAL A 302 -30.45 19.99 7.12
N LEU A 303 -31.06 18.85 6.78
CA LEU A 303 -30.44 17.83 5.93
C LEU A 303 -30.25 18.28 4.48
N ALA A 304 -31.10 19.18 3.98
CA ALA A 304 -30.96 19.75 2.64
C ALA A 304 -29.62 20.47 2.42
N ASN A 305 -28.93 20.88 3.50
CA ASN A 305 -27.62 21.52 3.41
C ASN A 305 -26.45 20.55 3.18
N ILE A 306 -26.60 19.26 3.47
CA ILE A 306 -25.54 18.26 3.32
C ILE A 306 -25.06 18.12 1.86
N PRO A 307 -25.94 17.95 0.86
CA PRO A 307 -25.52 17.86 -0.54
C PRO A 307 -24.76 19.11 -1.02
N PHE A 308 -25.11 20.29 -0.50
CA PHE A 308 -24.48 21.55 -0.91
C PHE A 308 -23.05 21.71 -0.40
N ALA A 309 -22.77 21.23 0.81
CA ALA A 309 -21.42 21.15 1.34
C ALA A 309 -20.58 20.14 0.54
N LEU A 310 -21.18 18.99 0.19
CA LEU A 310 -20.51 17.96 -0.61
C LEU A 310 -20.04 18.49 -1.97
N VAL A 311 -20.88 19.26 -2.67
CA VAL A 311 -20.53 19.84 -3.99
C VAL A 311 -19.27 20.70 -3.92
N GLY A 312 -19.14 21.59 -2.93
CA GLY A 312 -17.95 22.44 -2.80
C GLY A 312 -16.68 21.66 -2.48
N GLY A 313 -16.78 20.66 -1.61
CA GLY A 313 -15.63 19.81 -1.28
C GLY A 313 -15.18 18.94 -2.47
N VAL A 314 -16.12 18.38 -3.23
CA VAL A 314 -15.81 17.59 -4.44
C VAL A 314 -15.18 18.46 -5.52
N LEU A 315 -15.73 19.67 -5.76
CA LEU A 315 -15.17 20.61 -6.72
C LEU A 315 -13.75 21.04 -6.34
N ALA A 316 -13.48 21.25 -5.05
CA ALA A 316 -12.15 21.60 -4.57
C ALA A 316 -11.14 20.47 -4.82
N VAL A 317 -11.50 19.22 -4.49
CA VAL A 317 -10.65 18.05 -4.74
C VAL A 317 -10.37 17.89 -6.23
N PHE A 318 -11.40 18.05 -7.07
CA PHE A 318 -11.26 17.96 -8.52
C PHE A 318 -10.34 19.06 -9.07
N ALA A 319 -10.51 20.30 -8.61
CA ALA A 319 -9.68 21.43 -9.01
C ALA A 319 -8.21 21.28 -8.59
N THR A 320 -7.93 20.65 -7.45
CA THR A 320 -6.56 20.37 -6.99
C THR A 320 -5.98 19.08 -7.56
N GLY A 321 -6.71 18.35 -8.42
CA GLY A 321 -6.26 17.06 -8.96
C GLY A 321 -6.14 15.94 -7.92
N GLY A 322 -6.80 16.11 -6.76
CA GLY A 322 -6.75 15.14 -5.68
C GLY A 322 -7.58 13.89 -5.98
N MET A 323 -7.15 12.74 -5.45
CA MET A 323 -7.94 11.51 -5.48
C MET A 323 -8.78 11.37 -4.20
N LEU A 324 -9.90 10.65 -4.29
CA LEU A 324 -10.68 10.31 -3.11
C LEU A 324 -9.91 9.30 -2.25
N SER A 325 -9.27 9.78 -1.19
CA SER A 325 -8.53 8.99 -0.20
C SER A 325 -9.12 9.15 1.20
N LEU A 326 -8.43 8.65 2.23
CA LEU A 326 -8.88 8.76 3.61
C LEU A 326 -8.92 10.22 4.10
N GLY A 327 -7.95 11.05 3.70
CA GLY A 327 -7.90 12.48 4.07
C GLY A 327 -9.14 13.27 3.63
N PRO A 328 -9.50 13.27 2.34
CA PRO A 328 -10.74 13.89 1.86
C PRO A 328 -12.00 13.37 2.55
N LEU A 329 -12.07 12.07 2.86
CA LEU A 329 -13.22 11.47 3.54
C LEU A 329 -13.41 12.03 4.95
N VAL A 330 -12.33 12.13 5.74
CA VAL A 330 -12.36 12.78 7.05
C VAL A 330 -12.76 14.25 6.91
N GLY A 331 -12.24 14.93 5.88
CA GLY A 331 -12.62 16.31 5.56
C GLY A 331 -14.12 16.50 5.32
N PHE A 332 -14.76 15.57 4.59
CA PHE A 332 -16.21 15.60 4.38
C PHE A 332 -17.00 15.40 5.68
N ILE A 333 -16.56 14.47 6.55
CA ILE A 333 -17.21 14.24 7.85
C ILE A 333 -17.16 15.50 8.71
N THR A 334 -15.99 16.13 8.82
CA THR A 334 -15.82 17.40 9.55
C THR A 334 -16.67 18.51 8.95
N LEU A 335 -16.70 18.62 7.62
CA LEU A 335 -17.50 19.60 6.90
C LEU A 335 -19.01 19.42 7.16
N PHE A 336 -19.51 18.18 7.17
CA PHE A 336 -20.91 17.90 7.50
C PHE A 336 -21.25 18.37 8.92
N GLY A 337 -20.37 18.11 9.89
CA GLY A 337 -20.55 18.60 11.26
C GLY A 337 -20.65 20.12 11.35
N ILE A 338 -19.74 20.85 10.68
CA ILE A 338 -19.75 22.32 10.67
C ILE A 338 -21.02 22.86 9.99
N THR A 339 -21.38 22.28 8.85
CA THR A 339 -22.55 22.66 8.05
C THR A 339 -23.85 22.43 8.83
N LEU A 340 -24.00 21.25 9.43
CA LEU A 340 -25.17 20.90 10.23
C LEU A 340 -25.29 21.81 11.45
N ARG A 341 -24.21 22.07 12.18
CA ARG A 341 -24.21 23.01 13.32
C ARG A 341 -24.72 24.39 12.89
N ASN A 342 -24.23 24.93 11.78
CA ASN A 342 -24.67 26.23 11.29
C ASN A 342 -26.15 26.25 10.86
N SER A 343 -26.63 25.15 10.29
CA SER A 343 -28.04 24.99 9.88
C SER A 343 -28.95 24.88 11.10
N ILE A 344 -28.58 24.08 12.10
CA ILE A 344 -29.31 23.90 13.36
C ILE A 344 -29.45 25.25 14.08
N MET A 345 -28.35 26.00 14.22
CA MET A 345 -28.38 27.30 14.88
C MET A 345 -29.24 28.33 14.14
N MET A 346 -29.32 28.26 12.80
CA MET A 346 -30.21 29.12 12.01
C MET A 346 -31.69 28.79 12.28
N ILE A 347 -32.05 27.50 12.18
CA ILE A 347 -33.42 27.04 12.39
C ILE A 347 -33.88 27.26 13.84
N SER A 348 -33.02 26.99 14.82
CA SER A 348 -33.31 27.25 16.23
C SER A 348 -33.50 28.75 16.52
N HIS A 349 -32.77 29.62 15.82
CA HIS A 349 -32.95 31.07 15.95
C HIS A 349 -34.30 31.53 15.36
N TYR A 350 -34.73 30.95 14.24
CA TYR A 350 -36.08 31.18 13.72
C TYR A 350 -37.17 30.72 14.68
N GLU A 351 -36.98 29.56 15.31
CA GLU A 351 -37.89 29.06 16.34
C GLU A 351 -37.94 30.00 17.55
N HIS A 352 -36.79 30.51 18.01
CA HIS A 352 -36.72 31.48 19.11
C HIS A 352 -37.47 32.79 18.79
N LEU A 353 -37.28 33.35 17.60
CA LEU A 353 -37.97 34.57 17.15
C LEU A 353 -39.50 34.41 17.14
N VAL A 354 -40.01 33.23 16.79
CA VAL A 354 -41.46 32.98 16.71
C VAL A 354 -42.07 32.60 18.06
N SER A 355 -41.41 31.70 18.79
CA SER A 355 -41.92 31.12 20.04
C SER A 355 -41.69 32.01 21.26
N VAL A 356 -40.53 32.66 21.37
CA VAL A 356 -40.12 33.43 22.55
C VAL A 356 -40.36 34.93 22.32
N GLU A 357 -39.91 35.47 21.20
CA GLU A 357 -40.11 36.90 20.87
C GLU A 357 -41.51 37.20 20.28
N GLY A 358 -42.31 36.16 20.03
CA GLY A 358 -43.71 36.30 19.62
C GLY A 358 -43.91 36.85 18.20
N MET A 359 -42.88 36.85 17.36
CA MET A 359 -42.99 37.31 15.97
C MET A 359 -43.85 36.34 15.14
N SER A 360 -44.62 36.84 14.18
CA SER A 360 -45.31 35.97 13.23
C SER A 360 -44.32 35.40 12.23
N TRP A 361 -44.42 34.10 11.92
CA TRP A 361 -43.55 33.50 10.90
C TRP A 361 -43.90 34.05 9.53
N GLY A 362 -42.96 34.76 8.91
CA GLY A 362 -43.12 35.44 7.64
C GLY A 362 -41.79 35.99 7.12
N LEU A 363 -41.85 36.80 6.07
CA LEU A 363 -40.67 37.36 5.41
C LEU A 363 -39.81 38.18 6.40
N ASP A 364 -40.43 38.99 7.24
CA ASP A 364 -39.73 39.87 8.19
C ASP A 364 -38.96 39.05 9.25
N ALA A 365 -39.56 37.98 9.76
CA ALA A 365 -38.90 37.07 10.71
C ALA A 365 -37.72 36.33 10.06
N ALA A 366 -37.88 35.87 8.81
CA ALA A 366 -36.82 35.19 8.08
C ALA A 366 -35.63 36.12 7.76
N ILE A 367 -35.91 37.38 7.36
CA ILE A 367 -34.88 38.39 7.08
C ILE A 367 -34.14 38.77 8.38
N ARG A 368 -34.87 39.02 9.46
CA ARG A 368 -34.27 39.37 10.76
C ARG A 368 -33.40 38.23 11.29
N GLY A 369 -33.92 37.01 11.29
CA GLY A 369 -33.16 35.85 11.76
C GLY A 369 -31.94 35.54 10.91
N ALA A 370 -32.03 35.67 9.58
CA ALA A 370 -30.87 35.53 8.69
C ALA A 370 -29.82 36.62 8.94
N SER A 371 -30.25 37.86 9.15
CA SER A 371 -29.37 39.01 9.40
C SER A 371 -28.63 38.88 10.74
N GLU A 372 -29.33 38.48 11.80
CA GLU A 372 -28.74 38.29 13.14
C GLU A 372 -27.76 37.10 13.16
N ARG A 373 -28.00 36.07 12.33
CA ARG A 373 -27.13 34.90 12.20
C ARG A 373 -25.97 35.08 11.20
N LEU A 374 -26.01 36.10 10.35
CA LEU A 374 -24.98 36.37 9.34
C LEU A 374 -23.59 36.50 9.97
N ALA A 375 -23.43 37.38 10.96
CA ALA A 375 -22.14 37.64 11.59
C ALA A 375 -21.55 36.40 12.31
N PRO A 376 -22.31 35.65 13.13
CA PRO A 376 -21.81 34.41 13.73
C PRO A 376 -21.42 33.31 12.72
N ILE A 377 -22.16 33.18 11.62
CA ILE A 377 -21.86 32.18 10.58
C ILE A 377 -20.58 32.56 9.84
N LEU A 378 -20.44 33.82 9.42
CA LEU A 378 -19.23 34.32 8.77
C LEU A 378 -18.01 34.26 9.68
N MET A 379 -18.17 34.54 10.98
CA MET A 379 -17.09 34.41 11.96
C MET A 379 -16.56 32.97 11.99
N THR A 380 -17.45 31.98 12.10
CA THR A 380 -17.06 30.56 12.13
C THR A 380 -16.37 30.16 10.83
N ALA A 381 -16.95 30.51 9.67
CA ALA A 381 -16.38 30.20 8.36
C ALA A 381 -15.00 30.84 8.16
N THR A 382 -14.83 32.10 8.58
CA THR A 382 -13.57 32.85 8.42
C THR A 382 -12.48 32.28 9.34
N VAL A 383 -12.80 32.01 10.61
CA VAL A 383 -11.82 31.43 11.55
C VAL A 383 -11.38 30.05 11.09
N THR A 384 -12.32 29.18 10.70
CA THR A 384 -11.97 27.86 10.18
C THR A 384 -11.19 27.97 8.87
N GLY A 385 -11.59 28.88 7.98
CA GLY A 385 -10.90 29.14 6.72
C GLY A 385 -9.45 29.57 6.94
N LEU A 386 -9.20 30.58 7.76
CA LEU A 386 -7.86 31.07 8.09
C LEU A 386 -7.02 30.03 8.83
N GLY A 387 -7.63 29.21 9.68
CA GLY A 387 -6.94 28.14 10.40
C GLY A 387 -6.47 27.00 9.50
N LEU A 388 -7.27 26.63 8.48
CA LEU A 388 -6.96 25.52 7.57
C LEU A 388 -6.21 25.95 6.31
N LEU A 389 -6.21 27.24 5.96
CA LEU A 389 -5.55 27.76 4.76
C LEU A 389 -4.05 27.38 4.68
N PRO A 390 -3.24 27.49 5.76
CA PRO A 390 -1.83 27.09 5.69
C PRO A 390 -1.61 25.59 5.44
N LEU A 391 -2.55 24.74 5.88
CA LEU A 391 -2.51 23.29 5.64
C LEU A 391 -2.82 22.98 4.18
N ALA A 392 -3.82 23.65 3.60
CA ALA A 392 -4.21 23.46 2.21
C ALA A 392 -3.11 23.93 1.23
N ILE A 393 -2.50 25.09 1.49
CA ILE A 393 -1.39 25.62 0.66
C ILE A 393 -0.19 24.68 0.69
N GLY A 394 0.15 24.13 1.85
CA GLY A 394 1.26 23.18 2.01
C GLY A 394 0.86 21.73 1.85
N SER A 395 -0.23 21.40 1.15
CA SER A 395 -0.75 20.03 1.04
C SER A 395 0.22 19.05 0.38
N GLY A 396 1.10 19.53 -0.51
CA GLY A 396 2.14 18.73 -1.15
C GLY A 396 3.43 18.58 -0.35
N ALA A 397 3.50 19.11 0.88
CA ALA A 397 4.69 18.97 1.72
C ALA A 397 4.73 17.57 2.40
N PRO A 398 5.92 17.00 2.62
CA PRO A 398 6.07 15.75 3.36
C PRO A 398 5.44 15.84 4.76
N GLY A 399 4.70 14.80 5.16
CA GLY A 399 3.97 14.74 6.43
C GLY A 399 2.57 15.35 6.39
N ARG A 400 2.12 15.90 5.25
CA ARG A 400 0.77 16.46 5.06
C ARG A 400 -0.11 15.67 4.10
N GLU A 401 0.23 14.41 3.86
CA GLU A 401 -0.44 13.52 2.91
C GLU A 401 -1.90 13.25 3.29
N ILE A 402 -2.27 13.37 4.57
CA ILE A 402 -3.64 13.23 5.08
C ILE A 402 -4.28 14.59 5.34
N GLU A 403 -3.60 15.47 6.08
CA GLU A 403 -4.15 16.75 6.53
C GLU A 403 -4.36 17.76 5.39
N GLY A 404 -3.47 17.76 4.38
CA GLY A 404 -3.58 18.65 3.23
C GLY A 404 -4.86 18.43 2.44
N PRO A 405 -5.12 17.22 1.93
CA PRO A 405 -6.36 16.87 1.24
C PRO A 405 -7.62 17.08 2.10
N MET A 406 -7.54 16.81 3.41
CA MET A 406 -8.62 17.09 4.37
C MET A 406 -8.96 18.59 4.42
N ALA A 407 -7.94 19.45 4.54
CA ALA A 407 -8.11 20.90 4.59
C ALA A 407 -8.70 21.47 3.28
N ILE A 408 -8.27 20.95 2.11
CA ILE A 408 -8.80 21.35 0.80
C ILE A 408 -10.32 21.09 0.71
N VAL A 409 -10.77 19.90 1.13
CA VAL A 409 -12.20 19.56 1.15
C VAL A 409 -12.98 20.50 2.05
N ILE A 410 -12.49 20.74 3.26
CA ILE A 410 -13.18 21.59 4.24
C ILE A 410 -13.28 23.03 3.71
N LEU A 411 -12.19 23.59 3.15
CA LEU A 411 -12.20 24.95 2.62
C LEU A 411 -13.17 25.13 1.45
N GLY A 412 -13.12 24.22 0.48
CA GLY A 412 -14.03 24.28 -0.67
C GLY A 412 -15.49 24.10 -0.27
N GLY A 413 -15.74 23.15 0.62
CA GLY A 413 -17.07 22.89 1.17
C GLY A 413 -17.60 24.03 2.03
N LEU A 414 -16.74 24.72 2.79
CA LEU A 414 -17.11 25.89 3.59
C LEU A 414 -17.59 27.05 2.72
N ILE A 415 -16.94 27.30 1.59
CA ILE A 415 -17.35 28.38 0.67
C ILE A 415 -18.76 28.13 0.16
N THR A 416 -19.03 26.92 -0.37
CA THR A 416 -20.36 26.59 -0.87
C THR A 416 -21.38 26.50 0.26
N SER A 417 -21.06 25.80 1.36
CA SER A 417 -21.95 25.69 2.50
C SER A 417 -22.33 27.05 3.06
N THR A 418 -21.40 28.00 3.17
CA THR A 418 -21.68 29.31 3.77
C THR A 418 -22.56 30.15 2.85
N ALA A 419 -22.25 30.18 1.55
CA ALA A 419 -23.07 30.89 0.57
C ALA A 419 -24.50 30.34 0.54
N LEU A 420 -24.65 29.01 0.50
CA LEU A 420 -25.97 28.37 0.46
C LEU A 420 -26.72 28.47 1.79
N ASN A 421 -26.04 28.41 2.93
CA ASN A 421 -26.68 28.56 4.23
C ASN A 421 -27.22 29.98 4.47
N LEU A 422 -26.62 31.00 3.85
CA LEU A 422 -27.06 32.39 3.96
C LEU A 422 -28.08 32.79 2.87
N LEU A 423 -28.01 32.19 1.69
CA LEU A 423 -28.88 32.53 0.55
C LEU A 423 -30.05 31.57 0.39
N VAL A 424 -29.79 30.27 0.44
CA VAL A 424 -30.76 29.23 0.08
C VAL A 424 -31.55 28.76 1.29
N LEU A 425 -30.90 28.51 2.43
CA LEU A 425 -31.61 28.02 3.62
C LEU A 425 -32.73 28.95 4.10
N PRO A 426 -32.57 30.29 4.16
CA PRO A 426 -33.66 31.19 4.56
C PRO A 426 -34.85 31.13 3.60
N THR A 427 -34.60 31.01 2.30
CA THR A 427 -35.66 30.91 1.29
C THR A 427 -36.42 29.58 1.38
N LEU A 428 -35.70 28.48 1.62
CA LEU A 428 -36.31 27.16 1.85
C LEU A 428 -37.08 27.14 3.17
N ALA A 429 -36.55 27.74 4.23
CA ALA A 429 -37.21 27.87 5.51
C ALA A 429 -38.50 28.70 5.39
N LEU A 430 -38.49 29.81 4.66
CA LEU A 430 -39.70 30.61 4.43
C LEU A 430 -40.80 29.81 3.72
N ARG A 431 -40.44 28.97 2.74
CA ARG A 431 -41.40 28.21 1.93
C ARG A 431 -41.91 26.94 2.62
N TYR A 432 -41.06 26.23 3.34
CA TYR A 432 -41.35 24.89 3.87
C TYR A 432 -41.30 24.80 5.40
N GLY A 433 -40.66 25.76 6.06
CA GLY A 433 -40.60 25.84 7.52
C GLY A 433 -41.95 26.23 8.10
N ARG A 434 -42.33 25.53 9.17
CA ARG A 434 -43.46 25.91 10.03
C ARG A 434 -42.95 26.01 11.45
N PHE A 435 -42.96 27.22 11.96
CA PHE A 435 -42.67 27.53 13.35
C PHE A 435 -43.98 27.99 13.96
N GLU A 436 -44.53 27.21 14.88
CA GLU A 436 -45.80 27.53 15.54
C GLU A 436 -45.53 28.31 16.82
N LYS A 437 -46.41 29.25 17.17
CA LYS A 437 -46.39 29.85 18.50
C LYS A 437 -46.77 28.79 19.51
N ILE A 438 -45.94 28.59 20.52
CA ILE A 438 -46.33 27.83 21.71
C ILE A 438 -47.38 28.69 22.41
N ILE A 439 -48.66 28.38 22.19
CA ILE A 439 -49.74 28.96 22.97
C ILE A 439 -49.62 28.30 24.35
N PRO A 440 -49.41 29.06 25.44
CA PRO A 440 -49.48 28.46 26.76
C PRO A 440 -50.90 27.93 26.95
N GLU A 441 -51.05 26.62 27.13
CA GLU A 441 -52.30 26.07 27.64
C GLU A 441 -52.54 26.71 29.01
N MET A 442 -53.68 27.40 29.15
CA MET A 442 -54.12 28.06 30.38
C MET A 442 -54.58 27.07 31.44
#